data_AF-A0A3A8YWD6-F1
#
_entry.id   AF-A0A3A8YWD6-F1
#
_cell.length_a   1.000
_cell.length_b   1.000
_cell.length_c   1.000
_cell.angle_alpha   90.00
_cell.angle_beta   90.00
_cell.angle_gamma   90.00
#
_symmetry.space_group_name_H-M   'P 1'
#
loop_
_entity.id
_entity.type
_entity.pdbx_description
1 polymer ?
#
loop_
_entity_poly.entity_id
_entity_poly.type
_entity_poly.pdbx_seq_one_letter_code
_entity_poly.pdbx_strand_id
1 'polypeptide(L)' 'MSGQRLEMKKERLKRYYDAEEKILRGQSYKIGTRELTRADLESVQDKIKELEAEVDALEKHGTSKRRSARVVPLG' A
#
# COMPACT_ATOMS: atom_id res chain seq x y z
N MET A 1 -16.05 4.06 -12.51
CA MET A 1 -16.06 3.82 -11.05
C MET A 1 -14.78 3.14 -10.52
N SER A 2 -14.08 2.30 -11.29
CA SER A 2 -12.83 1.64 -10.84
C SER A 2 -11.60 2.57 -10.81
N GLY A 3 -11.45 3.47 -11.80
CA GLY A 3 -10.29 4.38 -11.89
C GLY A 3 -10.17 5.37 -10.72
N GLN A 4 -11.28 6.00 -10.30
CA GLN A 4 -11.27 6.97 -9.19
C GLN A 4 -10.82 6.36 -7.86
N ARG A 5 -11.19 5.08 -7.60
CA ARG A 5 -10.74 4.38 -6.38
C ARG A 5 -9.24 4.10 -6.40
N LEU A 6 -8.68 3.84 -7.58
CA LEU A 6 -7.25 3.62 -7.76
C LEU A 6 -6.45 4.91 -7.49
N GLU A 7 -6.86 6.03 -8.09
CA GLU A 7 -6.22 7.33 -7.88
C GLU A 7 -6.25 7.76 -6.42
N MET A 8 -7.42 7.63 -5.77
CA MET A 8 -7.59 8.00 -4.36
C MET A 8 -6.70 7.16 -3.43
N LYS A 9 -6.46 5.87 -3.75
CA LYS A 9 -5.50 5.04 -3.02
C LYS A 9 -4.06 5.43 -3.31
N LYS A 10 -3.69 5.73 -4.56
CA LYS A 10 -2.35 6.21 -4.93
C LYS A 10 -2.00 7.54 -4.23
N GLU A 11 -2.94 8.48 -4.18
CA GLU A 11 -2.78 9.73 -3.42
C GLU A 11 -2.59 9.48 -1.94
N ARG A 12 -3.38 8.56 -1.36
CA ARG A 12 -3.26 8.19 0.05
C ARG A 12 -1.89 7.56 0.34
N LEU A 13 -1.42 6.69 -0.55
CA LEU A 13 -0.11 6.02 -0.46
C LEU A 13 1.04 7.05 -0.51
N LYS A 14 0.95 8.04 -1.41
CA LYS A 14 1.89 9.16 -1.47
C LYS A 14 1.99 9.93 -0.14
N ARG A 15 0.86 10.18 0.53
CA ARG A 15 0.87 10.84 1.86
C ARG A 15 1.56 10.00 2.93
N TYR A 16 1.48 8.68 2.85
CA TYR A 16 2.20 7.79 3.78
C TYR A 16 3.71 7.79 3.53
N TYR A 17 4.17 7.86 2.27
CA TYR A 17 5.59 8.05 1.98
C TYR A 17 6.11 9.40 2.48
N ASP A 18 5.35 10.48 2.29
CA ASP A 18 5.71 11.80 2.85
C ASP A 18 5.78 11.75 4.39
N ALA A 19 4.91 10.98 5.03
CA ALA A 19 4.93 10.77 6.48
C ALA A 19 6.14 9.94 6.91
N GLU A 20 6.48 8.86 6.20
CA GLU A 20 7.68 8.06 6.43
C GLU A 20 8.95 8.92 6.29
N GLU A 21 9.05 9.71 5.22
CA GLU A 21 10.18 10.61 4.99
C GLU A 21 10.29 11.67 6.10
N LYS A 22 9.15 12.21 6.57
CA LYS A 22 9.11 13.11 7.73
C LYS A 22 9.46 12.43 9.04
N ILE A 23 9.14 11.16 9.24
CA ILE A 23 9.53 10.40 10.44
C ILE A 23 11.03 10.12 10.40
N LEU A 24 11.56 9.72 9.24
CA LEU A 24 12.99 9.47 9.03
C LEU A 24 13.80 10.77 9.19
N ARG A 25 13.37 11.88 8.57
CA ARG A 25 13.99 13.20 8.73
C ARG A 25 13.75 13.79 10.12
N GLY A 26 12.56 13.56 10.67
CA GLY A 26 12.07 14.05 11.96
C GLY A 26 12.59 13.26 13.17
N GLN A 27 13.36 12.19 12.97
CA GLN A 27 14.25 11.69 14.04
C GLN A 27 15.14 12.81 14.60
N SER A 28 15.42 13.85 13.81
CA SER A 28 16.10 15.08 14.25
C SER A 28 15.28 15.93 15.25
N TYR A 29 13.95 15.81 15.31
CA TYR A 29 13.08 16.74 16.02
C TYR A 29 12.43 16.21 17.32
N LYS A 30 12.67 14.95 17.73
CA LYS A 30 12.27 14.47 19.06
C LYS A 30 13.45 14.49 20.04
N ILE A 31 13.75 15.70 20.54
CA ILE A 31 14.41 15.87 21.84
C ILE A 31 13.40 15.52 22.93
N GLY A 32 13.62 14.38 23.61
CA GLY A 32 12.97 13.94 24.86
C GLY A 32 11.50 13.53 24.71
N THR A 33 11.06 12.27 24.86
CA THR A 33 11.49 11.17 25.72
C THR A 33 11.21 9.84 24.99
N ARG A 34 12.17 8.91 25.06
CA ARG A 34 12.27 7.67 24.26
C ARG A 34 11.13 6.70 24.57
N GLU A 35 10.23 6.48 23.61
CA GLU A 35 9.45 5.24 23.38
C GLU A 35 8.52 5.35 22.14
N LEU A 36 8.11 6.57 21.79
CA LEU A 36 7.12 6.84 20.73
C LEU A 36 7.71 7.08 19.32
N THR A 37 8.76 6.38 18.89
CA THR A 37 9.37 6.60 17.55
C THR A 37 9.47 5.38 16.66
N ARG A 38 9.58 4.18 17.23
CA ARG A 38 9.71 2.95 16.42
C ARG A 38 8.36 2.38 16.01
N ALA A 39 7.37 2.41 16.92
CA ALA A 39 6.02 1.92 16.67
C ALA A 39 5.31 2.71 15.55
N ASP A 40 5.57 4.03 15.44
CA ASP A 40 4.98 4.87 14.40
C ASP A 40 5.53 4.55 13.00
N LEU A 41 6.84 4.29 12.89
CA LEU A 41 7.47 3.94 11.61
C LEU A 41 6.98 2.57 11.10
N GLU A 42 6.97 1.57 11.98
CA GLU A 42 6.47 0.22 11.66
C GLU A 42 4.99 0.28 11.23
N SER A 43 4.17 1.01 11.98
CA SER A 43 2.75 1.22 11.64
C SER A 43 2.52 1.90 10.29
N VAL A 44 3.40 2.84 9.89
CA VAL A 44 3.34 3.51 8.59
C VAL A 44 3.76 2.55 7.48
N GLN A 45 4.84 1.80 7.66
CA GLN A 45 5.31 0.81 6.69
C GLN A 45 4.30 -0.32 6.47
N ASP A 46 3.64 -0.79 7.52
CA ASP A 46 2.60 -1.80 7.41
C ASP A 46 1.39 -1.29 6.62
N LYS A 47 0.94 -0.06 6.87
CA LYS A 47 -0.13 0.58 6.08
C LYS A 47 0.26 0.82 4.63
N ILE A 48 1.52 1.13 4.34
CA ILE A 48 2.02 1.24 2.96
C ILE A 48 1.87 -0.11 2.25
N LYS A 49 2.34 -1.21 2.86
CA LYS A 49 2.23 -2.56 2.28
C LYS A 49 0.79 -2.99 2.05
N GLU A 50 -0.11 -2.70 3.00
CA GLU A 50 -1.55 -2.98 2.84
C GLU A 50 -2.13 -2.20 1.65
N LEU A 51 -1.84 -0.90 1.55
CA LEU A 51 -2.33 -0.07 0.45
C LEU A 51 -1.75 -0.49 -0.90
N GLU A 52 -0.47 -0.87 -0.96
CA GLU A 52 0.15 -1.42 -2.17
C GLU A 52 -0.56 -2.70 -2.61
N ALA A 53 -0.75 -3.66 -1.70
CA ALA A 53 -1.46 -4.91 -2.00
C ALA A 53 -2.90 -4.67 -2.48
N GLU A 54 -3.60 -3.70 -1.88
CA GLU A 54 -4.93 -3.31 -2.30
C GLU A 54 -4.97 -2.63 -3.67
N VAL A 55 -3.98 -1.78 -3.99
CA VAL A 55 -3.83 -1.15 -5.30
C VAL A 55 -3.55 -2.23 -6.35
N ASP A 56 -2.61 -3.13 -6.07
CA ASP A 56 -2.25 -4.26 -6.91
C ASP A 56 -3.44 -5.18 -7.18
N ALA A 57 -4.23 -5.49 -6.15
CA ALA A 57 -5.44 -6.29 -6.26
C ALA A 57 -6.48 -5.59 -7.13
N LEU A 58 -6.65 -4.27 -7.00
CA LEU A 58 -7.55 -3.48 -7.83
C LEU A 58 -7.08 -3.38 -9.30
N GLU A 59 -5.77 -3.26 -9.56
CA GLU A 59 -5.21 -3.27 -10.92
C GLU A 59 -5.35 -4.66 -11.57
N LYS A 60 -5.09 -5.74 -10.82
CA LYS A 60 -5.25 -7.13 -11.29
C LYS A 60 -6.72 -7.50 -11.52
N HIS A 61 -7.63 -7.09 -10.63
CA HIS A 61 -9.07 -7.32 -10.82
C HIS A 61 -9.63 -6.55 -12.01
N GLY A 62 -9.09 -5.38 -12.35
CA GLY A 62 -9.43 -4.66 -13.58
C GLY A 62 -8.99 -5.38 -14.86
N THR A 63 -7.94 -6.21 -14.77
CA THR A 63 -7.29 -6.88 -15.91
C THR A 63 -7.69 -8.35 -16.06
N SER A 64 -8.43 -8.91 -15.10
CA SER A 64 -8.87 -10.32 -15.12
C SER A 64 -10.00 -10.55 -16.12
N LYS A 65 -9.69 -10.50 -17.41
CA LYS A 65 -10.33 -11.36 -18.41
C LYS A 65 -10.06 -12.80 -17.95
N ARG A 66 -11.04 -13.42 -17.28
CA ARG A 66 -11.01 -14.84 -16.91
C ARG A 66 -10.58 -15.66 -18.13
N ARG A 67 -9.35 -16.20 -18.13
CA ARG A 67 -8.97 -17.22 -19.12
C ARG A 67 -9.64 -18.53 -18.68
N SER A 68 -10.83 -18.78 -19.21
CA SER A 68 -11.48 -20.08 -19.08
C SER A 68 -10.68 -21.10 -19.90
N ALA A 69 -9.92 -21.96 -19.23
CA ALA A 69 -9.34 -23.14 -19.86
C ALA A 69 -10.39 -24.27 -19.81
N ARG A 70 -10.84 -24.72 -20.97
CA ARG A 70 -11.65 -25.94 -21.09
C ARG A 70 -10.68 -27.11 -21.10
N VAL A 71 -10.63 -27.87 -20.00
CA VAL A 71 -9.90 -29.15 -19.96
C VAL A 71 -10.80 -30.20 -20.61
N VAL A 72 -10.39 -30.73 -21.75
CA VAL A 72 -11.03 -31.89 -22.38
C VAL A 72 -10.24 -33.12 -21.97
N PRO A 73 -10.84 -34.12 -21.29
CA PRO A 73 -10.16 -35.37 -21.01
C PRO A 73 -9.95 -36.14 -22.32
N LEU A 74 -8.69 -36.44 -22.63
CA LEU A 74 -8.32 -37.42 -23.66
C LEU A 74 -8.44 -38.80 -23.01
N GLY A 75 -9.34 -39.62 -23.56
CA GLY A 75 -9.55 -41.01 -23.18
C GLY A 75 -8.49 -41.95 -23.73
#